data_AF-A0AA38R8E7-F1
#
_entry.id   AF-A0AA38R8E7-F1
#
_cell.length_a   1.000
_cell.length_b   1.000
_cell.length_c   1.000
_cell.angle_alpha   90.00
_cell.angle_beta   90.00
_cell.angle_gamma   90.00
#
_symmetry.space_group_name_H-M   'P 1'
#
loop_
_entity.id
_entity.type
_entity.pdbx_description
1 polymer ?
#
loop_
_entity_poly.entity_id
_entity_poly.type
_entity_poly.pdbx_seq_one_letter_code
_entity_poly.pdbx_strand_id
1 'polypeptide(L)'
;MDPNQPESKPSGTPIRTAEPNNMQYTDDKGVEHSIYLPQGTMHAAYEHLQNKRWAELAKFEPYTNQGYTESDFERHAEKERQESQHAK
;
A
#
# COMPACT_ATOMS: atom_id res chain seq x y z
N MET A 1 26.36 -26.08 12.69
CA MET A 1 26.34 -24.98 11.70
C MET A 1 26.01 -25.65 10.38
N ASP A 2 24.76 -25.51 9.92
CA ASP A 2 24.26 -26.23 8.75
C ASP A 2 24.54 -25.39 7.47
N PRO A 3 25.32 -25.90 6.49
CA PRO A 3 25.76 -25.11 5.33
C PRO A 3 24.79 -25.13 4.14
N ASN A 4 23.50 -25.41 4.34
CA ASN A 4 22.58 -25.75 3.24
C ASN A 4 21.37 -24.82 3.12
N GLN A 5 21.60 -23.50 3.08
CA GLN A 5 20.59 -22.56 2.60
C GLN A 5 20.87 -22.27 1.11
N PRO A 6 19.96 -22.61 0.18
CA PRO A 6 20.10 -22.15 -1.19
C PRO A 6 19.92 -20.63 -1.21
N GLU A 7 21.00 -19.93 -1.55
CA GLU A 7 20.99 -18.51 -1.89
C GLU A 7 19.95 -18.29 -2.98
N SER A 8 18.80 -17.75 -2.60
CA SER A 8 17.71 -17.44 -3.53
C SER A 8 18.18 -16.29 -4.41
N LYS A 9 18.81 -16.63 -5.54
CA LYS A 9 19.10 -15.69 -6.64
C LYS A 9 17.84 -14.86 -6.90
N PRO A 10 17.92 -13.51 -6.97
CA PRO A 10 16.76 -12.73 -7.35
C PRO A 10 16.37 -13.17 -8.76
N SER A 11 15.29 -13.94 -8.88
CA SER A 11 14.70 -14.27 -10.17
C SER A 11 14.42 -12.94 -10.86
N GLY A 12 14.93 -12.75 -12.08
CA GLY A 12 14.78 -11.52 -12.88
C GLY A 12 13.34 -11.18 -13.29
N THR A 13 12.34 -11.66 -12.55
CA THR A 13 10.98 -11.17 -12.58
C THR A 13 10.97 -9.78 -11.94
N PRO A 14 10.53 -8.74 -12.65
CA PRO A 14 10.35 -7.43 -12.03
C PRO A 14 9.46 -7.60 -10.80
N ILE A 15 9.92 -7.09 -9.66
CA ILE A 15 9.09 -7.00 -8.46
C ILE A 15 7.94 -6.08 -8.84
N ARG A 16 6.73 -6.64 -8.98
CA ARG A 16 5.51 -5.86 -9.15
C ARG A 16 5.12 -5.32 -7.78
N THR A 17 5.48 -4.06 -7.55
CA THR A 17 5.03 -3.27 -6.41
C THR A 17 3.70 -2.61 -6.74
N ALA A 18 2.82 -2.50 -5.74
CA ALA A 18 1.57 -1.74 -5.80
C ALA A 18 1.44 -0.96 -4.49
N GLU A 19 0.76 0.19 -4.52
CA GLU A 19 0.47 0.90 -3.26
C GLU A 19 -0.48 0.05 -2.42
N PRO A 20 -0.38 0.10 -1.07
CA PRO A 20 -1.27 -0.66 -0.20
C PRO A 20 -2.73 -0.36 -0.51
N ASN A 21 -3.53 -1.40 -0.71
CA ASN A 21 -4.96 -1.29 -0.98
C ASN A 21 -5.82 -1.27 0.30
N ASN A 22 -5.21 -1.44 1.47
CA ASN A 22 -5.89 -1.39 2.75
C ASN A 22 -5.06 -0.68 3.82
N MET A 23 -5.75 -0.12 4.81
CA MET A 23 -5.13 0.41 6.01
C MET A 23 -5.93 -0.02 7.23
N GLN A 24 -5.19 -0.55 8.20
CA GLN A 24 -5.71 -0.86 9.52
C GLN A 24 -5.27 0.22 10.50
N TYR A 25 -6.22 0.76 11.25
CA TYR A 25 -5.94 1.74 12.30
C TYR A 25 -6.81 1.50 13.52
N THR A 26 -6.30 1.89 14.67
CA THR A 26 -7.06 1.91 15.92
C THR A 26 -7.53 3.34 16.19
N ASP A 27 -8.84 3.51 16.37
CA ASP A 27 -9.43 4.80 16.74
C ASP A 27 -9.08 5.18 18.20
N ASP A 28 -9.35 6.42 18.60
CA ASP A 28 -9.15 6.91 19.98
C ASP A 28 -9.90 6.07 21.02
N LYS A 29 -10.99 5.41 20.62
CA LYS A 29 -11.76 4.48 21.47
C LYS A 29 -11.15 3.08 21.61
N GLY A 30 -10.00 2.81 20.98
CA GLY A 30 -9.39 1.48 20.97
C GLY A 30 -10.05 0.48 20.00
N VAL A 31 -10.87 0.97 19.06
CA VAL A 31 -11.55 0.12 18.06
C VAL A 31 -10.68 0.00 16.82
N GLU A 32 -10.39 -1.23 16.40
CA GLU A 32 -9.69 -1.50 15.15
C GLU A 32 -10.64 -1.35 13.95
N HIS A 33 -10.22 -0.55 12.98
CA HIS A 33 -10.91 -0.32 11.72
C HIS A 33 -10.01 -0.74 10.56
N SER A 34 -10.58 -1.51 9.63
CA SER A 34 -9.95 -1.85 8.36
C SER A 34 -10.66 -1.10 7.23
N ILE A 35 -9.96 -0.16 6.60
CA ILE A 35 -10.48 0.64 5.49
C ILE A 35 -9.79 0.27 4.17
N TYR A 36 -10.55 0.32 3.08
CA TYR A 36 -10.04 0.20 1.73
C TYR A 36 -9.42 1.53 1.31
N LEU A 37 -8.20 1.46 0.78
CA LEU A 37 -7.49 2.60 0.24
C LEU A 37 -7.43 2.46 -1.28
N PRO A 38 -8.10 3.36 -2.01
CA PRO A 38 -7.86 3.51 -3.44
C PRO A 38 -6.38 3.81 -3.75
N GLN A 39 -5.89 3.36 -4.90
CA GLN A 39 -4.52 3.70 -5.34
C GLN A 39 -4.34 5.23 -5.40
N GLY A 40 -3.22 5.71 -4.89
CA GLY A 40 -2.91 7.13 -4.76
C GLY A 40 -3.52 7.84 -3.55
N THR A 41 -4.38 7.20 -2.74
CA THR A 41 -4.91 7.84 -1.52
C THR A 41 -4.15 7.44 -0.25
N MET A 42 -3.14 6.57 -0.36
CA MET A 42 -2.38 6.08 0.81
C MET A 42 -1.72 7.22 1.59
N HIS A 43 -1.08 8.17 0.91
CA HIS A 43 -0.49 9.35 1.56
C HIS A 43 -1.54 10.19 2.29
N ALA A 44 -2.68 10.48 1.64
CA ALA A 44 -3.75 11.26 2.26
C ALA A 44 -4.36 10.57 3.48
N ALA A 45 -4.60 9.26 3.40
CA ALA A 45 -5.07 8.45 4.52
C ALA A 45 -4.04 8.44 5.67
N TYR A 46 -2.75 8.33 5.36
CA TYR A 46 -1.69 8.39 6.36
C TYR A 46 -1.61 9.77 7.04
N GLU A 47 -1.75 10.86 6.29
CA GLU A 47 -1.85 12.20 6.86
C GLU A 47 -3.07 12.34 7.78
N HIS A 48 -4.22 11.79 7.39
CA HIS A 48 -5.41 11.76 8.24
C HIS A 48 -5.18 10.97 9.52
N LEU A 49 -4.50 9.82 9.45
CA LEU A 49 -4.12 9.01 10.60
C LEU A 49 -3.21 9.79 11.56
N GLN A 50 -2.15 10.43 11.05
CA GLN A 50 -1.22 11.25 11.86
C GLN A 50 -1.91 12.44 12.53
N ASN A 51 -2.84 13.07 11.81
CA ASN A 51 -3.63 14.19 12.33
C ASN A 51 -4.84 13.75 13.17
N LYS A 52 -5.00 12.44 13.46
CA LYS A 52 -6.15 11.87 14.19
C LYS A 52 -7.51 12.26 13.59
N ARG A 53 -7.56 12.42 12.26
CA ARG A 53 -8.78 12.75 11.51
C ARG A 53 -9.58 11.48 11.21
N TRP A 54 -10.06 10.84 12.27
CA TRP A 54 -10.85 9.60 12.18
C TRP A 54 -12.11 9.75 11.34
N ALA A 55 -12.73 10.93 11.34
CA ALA A 55 -13.91 11.23 10.52
C ALA A 55 -13.61 11.18 9.02
N GLU A 56 -12.41 11.56 8.58
CA GLU A 56 -12.01 11.43 7.18
C GLU A 56 -11.67 9.98 6.85
N LEU A 57 -10.98 9.27 7.76
CA LEU A 57 -10.71 7.84 7.61
C LEU A 57 -11.98 6.99 7.55
N ALA A 58 -13.02 7.36 8.32
CA ALA A 58 -14.30 6.68 8.32
C ALA A 58 -15.16 6.94 7.06
N LYS A 59 -14.78 7.91 6.21
CA LYS A 59 -15.42 8.09 4.89
C LYS A 59 -14.94 7.06 3.88
N PHE A 60 -13.78 6.45 4.10
CA PHE A 60 -13.30 5.38 3.25
C PHE A 60 -14.17 4.14 3.43
N GLU A 61 -14.37 3.41 2.35
CA GLU A 61 -15.15 2.18 2.39
C GLU A 61 -14.42 1.14 3.26
N PRO A 62 -15.15 0.29 3.99
CA PRO A 62 -14.54 -0.79 4.74
C PRO A 62 -13.83 -1.76 3.79
N TYR A 63 -12.65 -2.25 4.18
CA TYR A 63 -11.93 -3.23 3.37
C TYR A 63 -12.67 -4.56 3.36
N THR A 64 -13.20 -4.96 2.19
CA THR A 64 -13.99 -6.19 2.01
C THR A 64 -13.20 -7.31 1.32
N ASN A 65 -11.87 -7.27 1.35
CA ASN A 65 -11.00 -8.22 0.63
C ASN A 65 -11.15 -8.11 -0.89
N GLN A 66 -11.19 -6.88 -1.39
CA GLN A 66 -11.28 -6.57 -2.82
C GLN A 66 -9.99 -6.93 -3.60
N GLY A 67 -8.90 -7.31 -2.89
CA GLY A 67 -7.66 -7.76 -3.51
C GLY A 67 -6.94 -6.68 -4.31
N TYR A 68 -5.85 -7.08 -4.96
CA TYR A 68 -5.16 -6.25 -5.96
C TYR A 68 -5.59 -6.69 -7.35
N THR A 69 -5.90 -5.72 -8.21
CA THR A 69 -6.16 -5.93 -9.63
C THR A 69 -4.88 -5.67 -10.43
N GLU A 70 -4.79 -6.19 -11.66
CA GLU A 70 -3.62 -5.97 -12.52
C GLU A 70 -3.35 -4.47 -12.77
N SER A 71 -4.40 -3.66 -12.84
CA SER A 71 -4.32 -2.22 -13.02
C SER A 71 -3.67 -1.49 -11.84
N ASP A 72 -3.77 -2.02 -10.62
CA ASP A 72 -3.10 -1.45 -9.44
C ASP A 72 -1.56 -1.53 -9.59
N PHE A 73 -1.07 -2.64 -10.15
CA PHE A 73 0.36 -2.85 -10.41
C PHE A 73 0.85 -2.01 -11.60
N GLU A 74 0.04 -1.84 -12.64
CA GLU A 74 0.39 -1.01 -13.80
C GLU A 74 0.55 0.46 -13.42
N ARG A 75 -0.33 0.97 -12.55
CA ARG A 75 -0.31 2.36 -12.10
C ARG A 75 0.95 2.69 -11.29
N HIS A 76 1.39 1.77 -10.42
CA HIS A 76 2.64 1.92 -9.68
C HIS A 76 3.85 1.89 -10.63
N ALA A 77 3.88 0.94 -11.57
CA ALA A 77 4.96 0.84 -12.54
C ALA A 77 5.07 2.08 -13.45
N GLU A 78 3.94 2.69 -13.83
CA GLU A 78 3.94 3.95 -14.58
C GLU A 78 4.46 5.12 -13.74
N LYS A 79 4.03 5.21 -12.47
CA LYS A 79 4.47 6.26 -11.54
C LYS A 79 5.97 6.17 -11.27
N GLU A 80 6.51 4.98 -11.00
CA GLU A 80 7.95 4.77 -10.83
C GLU A 80 8.76 5.11 -12.09
N ARG A 81 8.22 4.83 -13.29
CA ARG A 81 8.84 5.24 -14.56
C ARG A 81 8.87 6.75 -14.73
N GLN A 82 7.83 7.45 -14.31
CA GLN A 82 7.79 8.92 -14.37
C GLN A 82 8.71 9.55 -13.32
N GLU A 83 8.73 9.04 -12.09
CA GLU A 83 9.64 9.54 -11.02
C GLU A 83 11.12 9.30 -11.37
N SER A 84 11.46 8.13 -11.93
CA SER A 84 12.83 7.86 -12.43
C SER A 84 13.26 8.78 -13.58
N GLN A 85 12.32 9.36 -14.34
CA GLN A 85 12.65 10.31 -15.41
C GLN A 85 12.80 11.75 -14.92
N HIS A 86 12.31 12.09 -13.73
CA HIS A 86 12.40 13.45 -13.18
C HIS A 86 13.66 13.69 -12.31
N ALA A 87 14.45 12.65 -12.03
CA ALA A 87 15.69 12.73 -11.26
C ALA A 87 16.94 12.94 -12.15
N LYS A 88 16.89 13.86 -13.11
CA LYS A 88 18.01 14.21 -14.00
C LYS A 88 18.51 15.62 -13.79
#